data_AF-A0A0Q5V4Q2-F1
#
_entry.id   AF-A0A0Q5V4Q2-F1
#
_cell.length_a   1.000
_cell.length_b   1.000
_cell.length_c   1.000
_cell.angle_alpha   90.00
_cell.angle_beta   90.00
_cell.angle_gamma   90.00
#
_symmetry.space_group_name_H-M   'P 1'
#
loop_
_entity.id
_entity.type
_entity.pdbx_description
1 polymer ?
#
loop_
_entity_poly.entity_id
_entity_poly.type
_entity_poly.pdbx_seq_one_letter_code
_entity_poly.pdbx_strand_id
1 'polypeptide(L)'
;MRNTFDFAPYRRSTVGFDRLFNLLETGLREDEGYPPFDIIRDGEDRYRITLAVAGFRPDEIEIVAQQNQLVVTGRKADEKDGAQYLHRGIAARSFERRFQLADFIEVGTARFQDGLLSLDLQRVVPEAMKPRRIEIDAVRSAEQVEAHPEKTLEAA
;
A
#
# COMPACT_ATOMS: atom_id res chain seq x y z
N MET A 1 -29.44 -3.45 -28.96
CA MET A 1 -28.79 -2.15 -29.22
C MET A 1 -28.39 -1.56 -27.89
N ARG A 2 -27.08 -1.50 -27.55
CA ARG A 2 -26.59 -0.84 -26.33
C ARG A 2 -26.20 0.59 -26.72
N ASN A 3 -26.90 1.58 -26.17
CA ASN A 3 -26.50 2.98 -26.28
C ASN A 3 -25.31 3.22 -25.35
N THR A 4 -24.12 3.37 -25.93
CA THR A 4 -22.96 3.93 -25.22
C THR A 4 -23.22 5.43 -25.06
N PHE A 5 -23.51 5.86 -23.85
CA PHE A 5 -23.60 7.29 -23.53
C PHE A 5 -22.19 7.87 -23.45
N ASP A 6 -21.86 8.76 -24.39
CA ASP A 6 -20.59 9.50 -24.41
C ASP A 6 -20.74 10.83 -23.67
N PHE A 7 -20.03 10.92 -22.53
CA PHE A 7 -20.02 12.10 -21.65
C PHE A 7 -18.75 12.96 -21.81
N ALA A 8 -18.02 12.82 -22.92
CA ALA A 8 -16.86 13.67 -23.25
C ALA A 8 -17.08 15.21 -23.10
N PRO A 9 -18.27 15.80 -23.34
CA PRO A 9 -18.44 17.25 -23.28
C PRO A 9 -18.31 17.87 -21.88
N TYR A 10 -18.57 17.11 -20.81
CA TYR A 10 -18.66 17.64 -19.44
C TYR A 10 -17.31 17.69 -18.69
N ARG A 11 -16.24 17.14 -19.26
CA ARG A 11 -14.90 17.09 -18.64
C ARG A 11 -14.15 18.42 -18.61
N ARG A 12 -14.66 19.47 -19.24
CA ARG A 12 -13.91 20.72 -19.47
C ARG A 12 -14.06 21.81 -18.39
N SER A 13 -14.75 21.55 -17.28
CA SER A 13 -15.06 22.63 -16.31
C SER A 13 -14.81 22.31 -14.83
N THR A 14 -14.06 21.26 -14.46
CA THR A 14 -13.79 21.06 -13.02
C THR A 14 -12.50 20.31 -12.75
N VAL A 15 -11.50 21.03 -12.24
CA VAL A 15 -10.28 20.45 -11.66
C VAL A 15 -10.67 19.75 -10.36
N GLY A 16 -10.43 18.44 -10.27
CA GLY A 16 -10.68 17.65 -9.06
C GLY A 16 -11.88 16.72 -9.10
N PHE A 17 -12.73 16.78 -10.13
CA PHE A 17 -13.75 15.74 -10.36
C PHE A 17 -13.16 14.45 -10.94
N ASP A 18 -11.92 14.48 -11.46
CA ASP A 18 -11.21 13.29 -11.97
C ASP A 18 -11.04 12.21 -10.88
N ARG A 19 -10.91 12.60 -9.60
CA ARG A 19 -10.86 11.62 -8.49
C ARG A 19 -12.22 10.98 -8.22
N LEU A 20 -13.30 11.72 -8.39
CA LEU A 20 -14.65 11.20 -8.23
C LEU A 20 -15.01 10.26 -9.38
N PHE A 21 -14.62 10.61 -10.62
CA PHE A 21 -14.76 9.74 -11.78
C PHE A 21 -13.86 8.50 -11.69
N ASN A 22 -12.63 8.61 -11.19
CA ASN A 22 -11.77 7.45 -10.94
C ASN A 22 -12.38 6.51 -9.87
N LEU A 23 -13.03 7.04 -8.82
CA LEU A 23 -13.74 6.22 -7.83
C LEU A 23 -15.00 5.59 -8.42
N LEU A 24 -15.73 6.30 -9.27
CA LEU A 24 -16.93 5.77 -9.96
C LEU A 24 -16.57 4.73 -11.04
N GLU A 25 -15.47 4.93 -11.75
CA GLU A 25 -14.90 4.00 -12.75
C GLU A 25 -14.26 2.77 -12.07
N THR A 26 -13.77 2.92 -10.83
CA THR A 26 -13.36 1.79 -9.98
C THR A 26 -14.58 1.02 -9.45
N GLY A 27 -15.69 1.71 -9.16
CA GLY A 27 -16.95 1.09 -8.73
C GLY A 27 -17.74 0.35 -9.82
N LEU A 28 -17.43 0.60 -11.10
CA LEU A 28 -18.06 -0.05 -12.27
C LEU A 28 -17.22 -1.19 -12.87
N ARG A 29 -16.03 -1.49 -12.31
CA ARG A 29 -15.32 -2.72 -12.63
C ARG A 29 -15.88 -3.85 -11.76
N GLU A 30 -16.83 -4.58 -12.35
CA GLU A 30 -17.39 -5.85 -11.88
C GLU A 30 -16.31 -6.95 -11.71
N ASP A 31 -15.34 -6.76 -10.80
CA ASP A 31 -14.51 -7.86 -10.27
C ASP A 31 -14.94 -8.15 -8.82
N GLU A 32 -16.22 -8.54 -8.73
CA GLU A 32 -16.97 -9.04 -7.58
C GLU A 32 -16.13 -9.83 -6.56
N GLY A 33 -15.57 -9.19 -5.53
CA GLY A 33 -15.25 -9.80 -4.22
C GLY A 33 -14.45 -11.12 -4.16
N TYR A 34 -13.92 -11.63 -5.27
CA TYR A 34 -13.29 -12.93 -5.43
C TYR A 34 -11.82 -12.85 -5.86
N PRO A 35 -10.91 -13.59 -5.22
CA PRO A 35 -11.15 -14.42 -4.05
C PRO A 35 -11.64 -13.60 -2.84
N PRO A 36 -12.56 -14.14 -2.02
CA PRO A 36 -12.88 -13.52 -0.75
C PRO A 36 -11.64 -13.60 0.14
N PHE A 37 -11.47 -12.60 0.99
CA PHE A 37 -10.29 -12.47 1.81
C PHE A 37 -10.60 -11.82 3.16
N ASP A 38 -9.75 -12.13 4.14
CA ASP A 38 -9.73 -11.52 5.45
C ASP A 38 -8.41 -10.78 5.67
N ILE A 39 -8.45 -9.69 6.43
CA ILE A 39 -7.26 -9.01 6.93
C ILE A 39 -7.40 -8.91 8.44
N ILE A 40 -6.46 -9.54 9.17
CA ILE A 40 -6.42 -9.52 10.63
C ILE A 40 -5.16 -8.80 11.10
N ARG A 41 -5.26 -8.16 12.27
CA ARG A 41 -4.12 -7.64 13.02
C ARG A 41 -3.76 -8.64 14.12
N ASP A 42 -2.60 -9.27 14.03
CA ASP A 42 -2.12 -10.35 14.91
C ASP A 42 -1.05 -9.83 15.92
N GLY A 43 -1.15 -8.55 16.27
CA GLY A 43 -0.22 -7.85 17.15
C GLY A 43 -0.11 -6.37 16.84
N GLU A 44 0.75 -5.66 17.55
CA GLU A 44 0.91 -4.22 17.36
C GLU A 44 1.42 -3.89 15.94
N ASP A 45 2.41 -4.63 15.46
CA ASP A 45 3.07 -4.44 14.16
C ASP A 45 2.94 -5.65 13.22
N ARG A 46 1.98 -6.54 13.48
CA ARG A 46 1.78 -7.76 12.69
C ARG A 46 0.38 -7.83 12.10
N TYR A 47 0.31 -8.17 10.83
CA TYR A 47 -0.92 -8.32 10.09
C TYR A 47 -0.90 -9.63 9.31
N ARG A 48 -2.07 -10.18 8.99
CA ARG A 48 -2.19 -11.34 8.11
C ARG A 48 -3.33 -11.12 7.14
N ILE A 49 -3.06 -11.35 5.86
CA ILE A 49 -4.07 -11.42 4.81
C ILE A 49 -4.33 -12.90 4.52
N THR A 50 -5.58 -13.34 4.48
CA THR A 50 -5.94 -14.71 4.07
C THR A 50 -6.91 -14.66 2.90
N LEU A 51 -6.63 -15.37 1.81
CA LEU A 51 -7.47 -15.43 0.61
C LEU A 51 -7.99 -16.85 0.38
N ALA A 52 -9.26 -17.00 0.01
CA ALA A 52 -9.83 -18.29 -0.36
C ALA A 52 -9.61 -18.61 -1.86
N VAL A 53 -8.50 -19.28 -2.15
CA VAL A 53 -8.00 -19.62 -3.49
C VAL A 53 -8.16 -21.11 -3.81
N ALA A 54 -9.26 -21.70 -3.34
CA ALA A 54 -9.56 -23.10 -3.58
C ALA A 54 -9.62 -23.40 -5.09
N GLY A 55 -9.06 -24.54 -5.48
CA GLY A 55 -8.98 -24.97 -6.87
C GLY A 55 -7.70 -24.55 -7.60
N PHE A 56 -6.86 -23.69 -7.00
CA PHE A 56 -5.52 -23.38 -7.52
C PHE A 56 -4.46 -24.26 -6.87
N ARG A 57 -3.42 -24.60 -7.64
CA ARG A 57 -2.18 -25.18 -7.10
C ARG A 57 -1.22 -24.05 -6.71
N PRO A 58 -0.27 -24.29 -5.77
CA PRO A 58 0.73 -23.29 -5.42
C PRO A 58 1.52 -22.75 -6.61
N ASP A 59 1.80 -23.58 -7.62
CA ASP A 59 2.48 -23.21 -8.86
C ASP A 59 1.62 -22.36 -9.82
N GLU A 60 0.31 -22.29 -9.61
CA GLU A 60 -0.63 -21.48 -10.38
C GLU A 60 -0.87 -20.09 -9.76
N ILE A 61 -0.25 -19.82 -8.60
CA ILE A 61 -0.40 -18.57 -7.85
C ILE A 61 0.91 -17.79 -7.87
N GLU A 62 0.82 -16.53 -8.25
CA GLU A 62 1.91 -15.57 -8.27
C GLU A 62 1.64 -14.47 -7.24
N ILE A 63 2.64 -14.14 -6.44
CA ILE A 63 2.57 -13.08 -5.42
C ILE A 63 3.69 -12.10 -5.69
N VAL A 64 3.35 -10.83 -5.94
CA VAL A 64 4.30 -9.76 -6.25
C VAL A 64 4.07 -8.62 -5.27
N ALA A 65 5.11 -8.26 -4.52
CA ALA A 65 5.13 -7.06 -3.68
C ALA A 65 6.02 -6.00 -4.35
N GLN A 66 5.46 -4.85 -4.67
CA GLN A 66 6.18 -3.72 -5.25
C GLN A 66 5.77 -2.42 -4.55
N GLN A 67 6.76 -1.72 -3.98
CA GLN A 67 6.54 -0.48 -3.23
C GLN A 67 5.51 -0.67 -2.10
N ASN A 68 4.33 -0.08 -2.24
CA ASN A 68 3.21 -0.12 -1.30
C ASN A 68 2.04 -0.93 -1.86
N GLN A 69 2.31 -1.84 -2.80
CA GLN A 69 1.29 -2.66 -3.44
C GLN A 69 1.67 -4.13 -3.41
N LEU A 70 0.73 -4.95 -2.95
CA LEU A 70 0.80 -6.39 -3.01
C LEU A 70 -0.22 -6.90 -4.02
N VAL A 71 0.24 -7.63 -5.03
CA VAL A 71 -0.58 -8.23 -6.07
C VAL A 71 -0.52 -9.74 -5.94
N VAL A 72 -1.68 -10.38 -5.87
CA VAL A 72 -1.84 -11.83 -5.87
C VAL A 72 -2.62 -12.20 -7.12
N THR A 73 -2.02 -13.02 -7.96
CA THR A 73 -2.59 -13.44 -9.24
C THR A 73 -2.69 -14.94 -9.28
N GLY A 74 -3.86 -15.48 -9.59
CA GLY A 74 -4.06 -16.89 -9.88
C GLY A 74 -4.35 -17.08 -11.36
N ARG A 75 -3.57 -17.90 -12.06
CA ARG A 75 -3.82 -18.24 -13.46
C ARG A 75 -3.95 -19.75 -13.60
N LYS A 76 -5.12 -20.20 -14.02
CA LYS A 76 -5.32 -21.58 -14.46
C LYS A 76 -4.76 -21.72 -15.88
N ALA A 77 -4.02 -22.80 -16.13
CA ALA A 77 -3.76 -23.20 -17.50
C ALA A 77 -5.10 -23.49 -18.18
N ASP A 78 -5.25 -23.10 -19.46
CA ASP A 78 -6.44 -23.41 -20.23
C ASP A 78 -6.62 -24.94 -20.26
N GLU A 79 -7.57 -25.44 -19.47
CA GLU A 79 -8.10 -26.79 -19.60
C GLU A 79 -8.78 -26.84 -20.98
N LYS A 80 -8.04 -27.26 -22.00
CA LYS A 80 -8.60 -27.79 -23.25
C LYS A 80 -9.20 -29.16 -22.98
N ASP A 81 -10.05 -29.24 -21.97
CA ASP A 81 -10.74 -30.46 -21.66
C ASP A 81 -11.94 -30.47 -22.60
N GLY A 82 -11.94 -31.39 -23.57
CA GLY A 82 -13.05 -31.63 -24.50
C GLY A 82 -14.30 -32.19 -23.80
N ALA A 83 -14.43 -31.94 -22.50
CA ALA A 83 -15.49 -32.40 -21.63
C ALA A 83 -16.77 -31.63 -21.92
N GLN A 84 -17.83 -32.37 -22.21
CA GLN A 84 -19.16 -31.82 -22.35
C GLN A 84 -19.77 -31.65 -20.95
N TYR A 85 -19.60 -30.47 -20.35
CA TYR A 85 -20.20 -30.16 -19.05
C TYR A 85 -21.73 -30.07 -19.18
N LEU A 86 -22.45 -30.82 -18.34
CA LEU A 86 -23.90 -30.66 -18.17
C LEU A 86 -24.25 -29.43 -17.30
N HIS A 87 -23.39 -29.12 -16.34
CA HIS A 87 -23.44 -27.92 -15.50
C HIS A 87 -22.02 -27.64 -14.94
N ARG A 88 -21.60 -26.37 -14.92
CA ARG A 88 -20.28 -25.96 -14.42
C ARG A 88 -20.43 -24.85 -13.37
N GLY A 89 -20.61 -25.24 -12.11
CA GLY A 89 -20.72 -24.31 -10.98
C GLY A 89 -19.37 -23.93 -10.34
N ILE A 90 -18.31 -24.68 -10.64
CA ILE A 90 -16.96 -24.47 -10.10
C ILE A 90 -16.02 -24.27 -11.29
N ALA A 91 -16.04 -23.05 -11.84
CA ALA A 91 -15.01 -22.64 -12.79
C ALA A 91 -13.94 -21.88 -11.99
N ALA A 92 -12.74 -22.43 -11.92
CA ALA A 92 -11.59 -21.73 -11.39
C ALA A 92 -11.25 -20.58 -12.35
N ARG A 93 -11.87 -19.43 -12.14
CA ARG A 93 -11.60 -18.21 -12.89
C ARG A 93 -10.23 -17.69 -12.50
N SER A 94 -9.39 -17.37 -13.48
CA SER A 94 -8.19 -16.59 -13.22
C SER A 94 -8.56 -15.31 -12.48
N PHE A 95 -7.76 -14.92 -11.51
CA PHE A 95 -8.03 -13.76 -10.67
C PHE A 95 -6.80 -12.91 -10.48
N GLU A 96 -7.04 -11.66 -10.13
CA GLU A 96 -6.03 -10.72 -9.68
C GLU A 96 -6.59 -9.93 -8.49
N ARG A 97 -5.82 -9.90 -7.41
CA ARG A 97 -6.16 -9.16 -6.20
C ARG A 97 -5.03 -8.22 -5.84
N ARG A 98 -5.36 -6.95 -5.66
CA ARG A 98 -4.43 -5.90 -5.31
C ARG A 98 -4.75 -5.38 -3.92
N PHE A 99 -3.75 -5.35 -3.06
CA PHE A 99 -3.82 -4.76 -1.74
C PHE A 99 -2.92 -3.53 -1.71
N GLN A 100 -3.48 -2.40 -1.29
CA GLN A 100 -2.70 -1.22 -0.95
C GLN A 100 -2.13 -1.41 0.45
N LEU A 101 -0.80 -1.39 0.58
CA LEU A 101 -0.11 -1.49 1.85
C LEU A 101 0.22 -0.09 2.39
N ALA A 102 0.17 0.05 3.71
CA ALA A 102 0.68 1.25 4.36
C ALA A 102 2.21 1.32 4.24
N ASP A 103 2.75 2.51 4.46
CA ASP A 103 4.20 2.69 4.49
C ASP A 103 4.84 1.79 5.56
N PHE A 104 6.02 1.28 5.25
CA PHE A 104 6.82 0.45 6.14
C PHE A 104 6.19 -0.92 6.45
N ILE A 105 5.21 -1.38 5.67
CA ILE A 105 4.71 -2.75 5.74
C ILE A 105 5.51 -3.61 4.75
N GLU A 106 6.16 -4.63 5.28
CA GLU A 106 6.86 -5.65 4.50
C GLU A 106 6.05 -6.94 4.47
N VAL A 107 6.04 -7.59 3.31
CA VAL A 107 5.41 -8.91 3.12
C VAL A 107 6.42 -9.98 3.49
N GLY A 108 6.07 -10.80 4.48
CA GLY A 108 6.91 -11.87 4.99
C GLY A 108 6.59 -13.21 4.35
N THR A 109 6.13 -14.16 5.18
CA THR A 109 5.91 -15.55 4.74
C THR A 109 4.55 -15.71 4.06
N ALA A 110 4.53 -16.42 2.94
CA ALA A 110 3.32 -16.91 2.29
C ALA A 110 3.13 -18.40 2.58
N ARG A 111 1.92 -18.81 2.95
CA ARG A 111 1.56 -20.21 3.23
C ARG A 111 0.28 -20.57 2.50
N PHE A 112 0.28 -21.70 1.82
CA PHE A 112 -0.89 -22.24 1.14
C PHE A 112 -1.30 -23.56 1.79
N GLN A 113 -2.51 -23.63 2.31
CA GLN A 113 -3.04 -24.83 2.97
C GLN A 113 -4.55 -24.89 2.78
N ASP A 114 -5.07 -26.07 2.43
CA ASP A 114 -6.51 -26.36 2.34
C ASP A 114 -7.31 -25.36 1.46
N GLY A 115 -6.69 -24.85 0.39
CA GLY A 115 -7.30 -23.86 -0.50
C GLY A 115 -7.31 -22.43 0.03
N LEU A 116 -6.61 -22.17 1.14
CA LEU A 116 -6.39 -20.83 1.70
C LEU A 116 -4.94 -20.40 1.49
N LEU A 117 -4.75 -19.16 1.07
CA LEU A 117 -3.45 -18.51 0.99
C LEU A 117 -3.35 -17.48 2.12
N SER A 118 -2.45 -17.71 3.07
CA SER A 118 -2.15 -16.78 4.16
C SER A 118 -0.83 -16.07 3.91
N LEU A 119 -0.84 -14.74 4.03
CA LEU A 119 0.31 -13.86 3.86
C LEU A 119 0.54 -13.13 5.18
N ASP A 120 1.68 -13.37 5.82
CA ASP A 120 2.10 -12.64 7.01
C ASP A 120 2.74 -11.31 6.58
N LEU A 121 2.33 -10.21 7.20
CA LEU A 121 2.89 -8.88 6.97
C LEU A 121 3.37 -8.28 8.30
N GLN A 122 4.45 -7.51 8.24
CA GLN A 122 5.04 -6.87 9.40
C GLN A 122 5.33 -5.41 9.12
N ARG A 123 5.05 -4.55 10.10
CA ARG A 123 5.48 -3.16 10.07
C ARG A 123 6.91 -3.04 10.58
N VAL A 124 7.81 -2.55 9.73
CA VAL A 124 9.22 -2.33 10.05
C VAL A 124 9.54 -0.85 9.91
N VAL A 125 9.41 -0.09 11.00
CA VAL A 125 9.76 1.34 10.99
C VAL A 125 11.28 1.48 11.06
N PRO A 126 11.95 2.07 10.05
CA PRO A 126 13.39 2.23 10.06
C PRO A 126 13.86 3.06 11.26
N GLU A 127 14.89 2.59 11.97
CA GLU A 127 15.43 3.31 13.13
C GLU A 127 15.93 4.73 12.79
N ALA A 128 16.31 4.97 11.54
CA ALA A 128 16.75 6.27 11.04
C ALA A 128 15.66 7.36 11.06
N MET A 129 14.39 6.98 11.21
CA MET A 129 13.28 7.92 11.41
C MET A 129 12.91 8.11 12.89
N LYS A 130 13.63 7.47 13.82
CA LYS A 130 13.49 7.82 15.24
C LYS A 130 13.89 9.29 15.40
N PRO A 131 13.03 10.14 16.00
CA PRO A 131 13.33 11.56 16.14
C PRO A 131 14.62 11.74 16.94
N ARG A 132 15.65 12.28 16.28
CA ARG A 132 16.91 12.65 16.95
C ARG A 132 16.78 14.05 17.55
N ARG A 133 17.19 14.20 18.81
CA ARG A 133 17.31 15.52 19.44
C ARG A 133 18.49 16.25 18.81
N ILE A 134 18.25 17.46 18.32
CA ILE A 134 19.31 18.36 17.86
C ILE A 134 19.69 19.22 19.06
N GLU A 135 20.97 19.19 19.45
CA GLU A 135 21.49 20.11 20.46
C GLU A 135 21.74 21.48 19.82
N ILE A 136 21.30 22.55 20.49
CA ILE A 136 21.52 23.91 20.04
C ILE A 136 22.83 24.39 20.65
N ASP A 137 23.83 24.62 19.81
CA ASP A 137 25.12 25.15 20.25
C ASP A 137 25.00 26.68 20.42
N ALA A 138 25.07 27.14 21.66
CA ALA A 138 25.04 28.58 21.96
C ALA A 138 26.44 29.15 21.72
N VAL A 139 26.62 29.85 20.60
CA VAL A 139 27.82 30.64 20.34
C VAL A 139 27.96 31.66 21.47
N ARG A 140 28.89 31.43 22.40
CA ARG A 140 29.28 32.44 23.38
C ARG A 140 30.08 33.50 22.63
N SER A 141 29.47 34.66 22.44
CA SER A 141 30.18 35.89 22.09
C SER A 141 31.14 36.22 23.22
N ALA A 142 32.37 35.72 23.12
CA ALA A 142 33.49 36.20 23.91
C ALA A 142 34.09 37.38 23.17
N GLU A 143 33.74 38.60 23.59
CA GLU A 143 34.74 39.67 23.70
C GLU A 143 34.23 40.73 24.67
N GLN A 144 34.58 40.53 25.93
CA GLN A 144 34.77 41.63 26.87
C GLN A 144 35.93 42.47 26.33
N VAL A 145 35.64 43.61 25.74
CA VAL A 145 36.64 44.67 25.60
C VAL A 145 36.71 45.36 26.96
N GLU A 146 37.69 44.95 27.77
CA GLU A 146 38.14 45.69 28.94
C GLU A 146 38.63 47.08 28.49
N ALA A 147 37.80 48.10 28.70
CA ALA A 147 38.25 49.49 28.63
C ALA A 147 38.98 49.83 29.94
N HIS A 148 40.30 49.96 29.83
CA HIS A 148 41.22 50.48 30.85
C HIS A 148 40.71 51.80 31.48
N PRO A 149 40.76 51.98 32.80
CA PRO A 149 40.53 53.28 33.43
C PRO A 149 41.84 54.07 33.47
N GLU A 150 42.03 55.03 32.57
CA GLU A 150 43.04 56.08 32.77
C GLU A 150 42.47 57.19 33.66
N LYS A 151 42.97 57.23 34.91
CA LYS A 151 42.93 58.40 35.78
C LYS A 151 43.85 59.49 35.21
N THR A 152 43.35 60.70 35.03
CA THR A 152 44.07 61.99 35.20
C THR A 152 42.98 63.08 35.35
N LEU A 153 42.63 63.47 36.58
CA LEU A 153 43.07 64.69 37.30
C LEU A 153 42.50 66.01 36.76
N GLU A 154 41.68 66.63 37.63
CA GLU A 154 41.64 68.05 38.02
C GLU A 154 40.98 69.15 37.16
N ALA A 155 40.12 69.89 37.89
CA ALA A 155 39.95 71.35 37.96
C ALA A 155 39.04 72.06 36.95
N ALA A 156 37.84 72.44 37.41
CA ALA A 156 37.44 73.82 37.74
C ALA A 156 35.91 73.93 37.92
#